data_AF-A0A1L6ZEB6-F1
#
_entry.id   AF-A0A1L6ZEB6-F1
#
_cell.length_a   1.000
_cell.length_b   1.000
_cell.length_c   1.000
_cell.angle_alpha   90.00
_cell.angle_beta   90.00
_cell.angle_gamma   90.00
#
_symmetry.space_group_name_H-M   'P 1'
#
loop_
_entity.id
_entity.type
_entity.pdbx_description
1 polymer ?
#
loop_
_entity_poly.entity_id
_entity_poly.type
_entity_poly.pdbx_seq_one_letter_code
_entity_poly.pdbx_strand_id
1 'polypeptide(L)' 'MFFTYLLAFFGICIGSMIVATGFDDSPFLTRFLFKALGISILALSISFVKFRRKKLQKKRRNRLS' A
#
# COMPACT_ATOMS: atom_id res chain seq x y z
N MET A 1 -15.19 4.72 5.45
CA MET A 1 -14.52 3.40 5.36
C MET A 1 -14.32 2.96 3.92
N PHE A 2 -15.28 3.18 3.01
CA PHE A 2 -15.20 2.83 1.59
C PHE A 2 -13.97 3.42 0.86
N PHE A 3 -13.77 4.74 0.90
CA PHE A 3 -12.62 5.41 0.25
C PHE A 3 -11.24 4.87 0.67
N THR A 4 -11.07 4.49 1.93
CA THR A 4 -9.80 3.91 2.42
C THR A 4 -9.53 2.51 1.86
N TYR A 5 -10.58 1.72 1.60
CA TYR A 5 -10.43 0.42 0.95
C TYR A 5 -10.23 0.57 -0.56
N LEU A 6 -10.89 1.55 -1.18
CA LEU A 6 -10.70 1.87 -2.60
C LEU A 6 -9.24 2.29 -2.87
N LEU A 7 -8.71 3.21 -2.05
CA LEU A 7 -7.31 3.64 -2.16
C LEU A 7 -6.34 2.48 -1.94
N ALA A 8 -6.67 1.57 -1.02
CA ALA A 8 -5.84 0.41 -0.77
C ALA A 8 -5.84 -0.57 -1.95
N PHE A 9 -7.00 -0.78 -2.58
CA PHE A 9 -7.17 -1.60 -3.77
C PHE A 9 -6.38 -1.03 -4.95
N PHE A 10 -6.46 0.27 -5.21
CA PHE A 10 -5.65 0.93 -6.24
C PHE A 10 -4.15 0.77 -5.97
N GLY A 11 -3.70 0.94 -4.73
CA GLY A 11 -2.29 0.73 -4.36
C GLY A 11 -1.82 -0.71 -4.59
N ILE A 12 -2.68 -1.70 -4.32
CA ILE A 12 -2.36 -3.11 -4.56
C ILE A 12 -2.32 -3.42 -6.06
N CYS A 13 -3.27 -2.93 -6.86
CA CYS A 13 -3.28 -3.12 -8.30
C CYS A 13 -2.07 -2.48 -8.97
N ILE A 14 -1.74 -1.24 -8.63
CA ILE A 14 -0.59 -0.52 -9.19
C ILE A 14 0.72 -1.19 -8.76
N GLY A 15 0.87 -1.52 -7.47
CA GLY A 15 2.05 -2.21 -6.97
C GLY A 15 2.26 -3.58 -7.61
N SER A 16 1.18 -4.34 -7.83
CA SER A 16 1.23 -5.66 -8.47
C SER A 16 1.57 -5.54 -9.95
N MET A 17 0.97 -4.58 -10.67
CA MET A 17 1.34 -4.30 -12.06
C MET A 17 2.81 -3.95 -12.17
N ILE A 18 3.31 -3.01 -11.36
CA ILE A 18 4.73 -2.60 -11.38
C ILE A 18 5.69 -3.78 -11.13
N VAL A 19 5.35 -4.68 -10.20
CA VAL A 19 6.18 -5.86 -9.91
C VAL A 19 6.11 -6.90 -11.03
N ALA A 20 4.95 -7.03 -11.68
CA ALA A 20 4.71 -7.96 -12.77
C ALA A 20 5.28 -7.46 -14.12
N THR A 21 5.44 -6.15 -14.30
CA THR A 21 6.05 -5.59 -15.51
C THR A 21 7.53 -5.99 -15.58
N GLY A 22 7.83 -6.93 -16.48
CA GLY A 22 9.19 -7.26 -16.86
C GLY A 22 9.77 -6.14 -17.71
N PHE A 23 10.48 -5.20 -17.09
CA PHE A 23 11.28 -4.24 -17.85
C PHE A 23 12.55 -4.95 -18.35
N ASP A 24 12.41 -5.75 -19.41
CA ASP A 24 13.51 -6.52 -19.98
C ASP A 24 14.53 -5.66 -20.75
N ASP A 25 14.15 -4.43 -21.14
CA ASP A 25 15.04 -3.46 -21.80
C ASP A 25 15.70 -2.46 -20.83
N SER A 26 15.42 -2.53 -19.51
CA SER A 26 15.90 -1.53 -18.53
C SER A 26 17.08 -2.05 -17.68
N PRO A 27 18.03 -1.18 -17.29
CA PRO A 27 19.16 -1.59 -16.45
C PRO A 27 18.73 -2.19 -15.10
N PHE A 28 19.59 -3.04 -14.53
CA PHE A 28 19.30 -3.79 -13.29
C PHE A 28 18.82 -2.89 -12.14
N LEU A 29 19.45 -1.72 -11.99
CA LEU A 29 19.12 -0.75 -10.96
C LEU A 29 17.67 -0.24 -11.09
N THR A 30 17.21 0.07 -12.31
CA THR A 30 15.83 0.53 -12.54
C THR A 30 14.83 -0.59 -12.30
N ARG A 31 15.12 -1.83 -12.72
CA ARG A 31 14.25 -3.00 -12.46
C ARG A 31 14.12 -3.28 -10.96
N PHE A 32 15.22 -3.14 -10.21
CA PHE A 32 15.23 -3.29 -8.76
C PHE A 32 14.46 -2.17 -8.05
N LEU A 33 14.68 -0.91 -8.44
CA LEU A 33 13.95 0.23 -7.89
C LEU A 33 12.44 0.11 -8.11
N PHE A 34 12.00 -0.29 -9.31
CA PHE A 34 10.58 -0.49 -9.59
C PHE A 34 9.96 -1.61 -8.75
N LYS A 35 10.64 -2.76 -8.61
CA LYS A 35 10.17 -3.82 -7.71
C LYS A 35 10.10 -3.35 -6.25
N ALA A 36 11.12 -2.65 -5.77
CA ALA A 36 11.16 -2.11 -4.42
C ALA A 36 10.04 -1.06 -4.19
N LEU A 37 9.75 -0.22 -5.19
CA LEU A 37 8.64 0.72 -5.18
C LEU A 37 7.28 0.02 -5.15
N GLY A 38 7.09 -1.03 -5.95
CA GLY A 38 5.86 -1.82 -5.92
C GLY A 38 5.60 -2.45 -4.54
N ILE A 39 6.64 -3.02 -3.93
CA ILE A 39 6.58 -3.61 -2.58
C ILE A 39 6.33 -2.53 -1.52
N SER A 40 6.97 -1.36 -1.63
CA SER A 40 6.79 -0.27 -0.67
C SER A 40 5.37 0.32 -0.74
N ILE A 41 4.79 0.46 -1.94
CA ILE A 41 3.40 0.89 -2.13
C ILE A 41 2.42 -0.11 -1.52
N LEU A 42 2.67 -1.42 -1.69
CA LEU A 42 1.88 -2.47 -1.05
C LEU A 42 1.95 -2.38 0.48
N ALA A 43 3.16 -2.28 1.03
CA ALA A 43 3.38 -2.15 2.47
C ALA A 43 2.73 -0.88 3.04
N LEU A 44 2.88 0.26 2.37
CA LEU A 44 2.27 1.53 2.75
C LEU A 44 0.75 1.47 2.70
N SER A 45 0.19 0.86 1.66
CA SER A 45 -1.26 0.66 1.52
C SER A 45 -1.85 -0.12 2.70
N ILE A 46 -1.25 -1.27 3.04
CA ILE A 46 -1.67 -2.09 4.18
C ILE A 46 -1.47 -1.35 5.51
N SER A 47 -0.31 -0.72 5.68
CA SER A 47 0.05 -0.02 6.91
C SER A 47 -0.84 1.19 7.16
N PHE A 48 -1.24 1.92 6.11
CA PHE A 48 -2.17 3.04 6.19
C PHE A 48 -3.57 2.59 6.64
N VAL A 49 -4.09 1.51 6.06
CA VAL A 49 -5.38 0.92 6.49
C VAL A 49 -5.31 0.46 7.95
N LYS A 50 -4.20 -0.17 8.35
CA LYS A 50 -3.98 -0.63 9.74
C LYS A 50 -3.90 0.54 10.72
N PHE A 51 -3.17 1.61 10.36
CA PHE A 51 -3.04 2.82 11.16
C PHE A 51 -4.39 3.54 11.34
N ARG A 52 -5.16 3.70 10.26
CA ARG A 52 -6.51 4.29 10.31
C ARG A 52 -7.47 3.47 11.17
N ARG A 53 -7.44 2.13 11.06
CA ARG A 53 -8.23 1.24 11.93
C ARG A 53 -7.86 1.40 13.41
N LYS A 54 -6.57 1.41 13.75
CA LYS A 54 -6.10 1.65 15.12
C LYS A 54 -6.53 3.02 15.66
N LYS A 55 -6.46 4.07 14.84
CA LYS A 55 -6.90 5.43 15.22
C LYS A 55 -8.42 5.48 15.49
N LEU A 56 -9.23 4.76 14.70
CA LEU A 56 -10.68 4.63 14.95
C LEU A 56 -10.98 3.84 16.23
N GLN A 57 -10.27 2.75 16.50
CA GLN A 57 -10.45 1.95 17.72
C GLN A 57 -10.07 2.74 18.98
N LYS A 58 -8.97 3.49 18.95
CA LYS A 58 -8.58 4.39 20.05
C LYS A 58 -9.65 5.46 20.31
N LYS A 59 -10.25 6.02 19.25
CA LYS A 59 -11.35 6.99 19.37
C LYS A 59 -12.63 6.39 19.96
N ARG A 60 -12.93 5.12 19.70
CA ARG A 60 -14.08 4.42 20.33
C ARG A 60 -13.81 4.12 21.81
N ARG A 61 -12.59 3.68 22.16
CA ARG A 61 -12.22 3.36 23.53
C ARG A 61 -12.26 4.59 24.46
N ASN A 62 -11.82 5.76 23.99
CA ASN A 62 -11.93 7.02 24.76
C ASN A 62 -13.36 7.56 24.90
N ARG A 63 -14.35 7.05 24.15
CA ARG A 63 -15.76 7.42 24.34
C ARG A 63 -16.52 6.48 25.28
N LEU A 64 -15.91 5.37 25.67
CA LEU A 64 -16.48 4.33 26.53
C LEU A 64 -15.85 4.30 27.92
N SER A 65 -14.79 5.10 28.15
CA SER A 65 -14.22 5.40 29.48
C SER A 65 -14.68 6.77 29.92
#